data_AF-A0A3F2RSF0-F1
#
_entry.id   AF-A0A3F2RSF0-F1
#
_cell.length_a   1.000
_cell.length_b   1.000
_cell.length_c   1.000
_cell.angle_alpha   90.00
_cell.angle_beta   90.00
_cell.angle_gamma   90.00
#
_symmetry.space_group_name_H-M   'P 1'
#
loop_
_entity.id
_entity.type
_entity.pdbx_description
1 polymer ?
#
loop_
_entity_poly.entity_id
_entity_poly.type
_entity_poly.pdbx_seq_one_letter_code
_entity_poly.pdbx_strand_id
1 'polypeptide(L)'
;MKSWVPQLLAFAFVAFSTPTASAGKATVHGDLLASSKDWPSLQFQFKLKRNSMKIHGESEFDVFANPVVSSDGVDVRYDGFAEFTEDSTFHKYTLVDGVAYYSSGSEADQTDQTPSSTVQCLEAGSLPPLNDIVSALNDATVASNVSTPDGVIKCSPGNLFKISFGGGTYALCASGSSGANIYGSDLDVAIKYLNRSVEISAPKMDADAKSECEIVVNGGYLIPHNSPENDGMVEFQSCAGGIPMTNFGSNYRNQFYVTHLNHADTTFYNGDALFKVYKKPVKWFECVL
;
A
#
# COMPACT_ATOMS: atom_id res chain seq x y z
N MET A 1 27.86 -76.07 18.11
CA MET A 1 28.55 -74.97 17.38
C MET A 1 27.90 -74.82 16.02
N LYS A 2 27.53 -73.58 15.66
CA LYS A 2 26.97 -73.11 14.37
C LYS A 2 25.58 -73.65 14.02
N SER A 3 24.62 -72.88 13.51
CA SER A 3 24.34 -71.44 13.50
C SER A 3 22.91 -71.37 12.98
N TRP A 4 21.98 -70.86 13.78
CA TRP A 4 20.62 -70.59 13.32
C TRP A 4 20.67 -69.26 12.56
N VAL A 5 20.40 -69.28 11.26
CA VAL A 5 20.29 -68.07 10.43
C VAL A 5 18.82 -67.64 10.51
N PRO A 6 18.47 -66.52 11.16
CA PRO A 6 17.14 -65.96 11.00
C PRO A 6 17.11 -65.25 9.65
N GLN A 7 16.17 -65.68 8.81
CA GLN A 7 15.88 -65.05 7.53
C GLN A 7 15.27 -63.67 7.83
N LEU A 8 16.09 -62.63 7.69
CA LEU A 8 15.68 -61.23 7.79
C LEU A 8 14.65 -60.94 6.69
N LEU A 9 13.39 -60.83 7.07
CA LEU A 9 12.38 -60.10 6.31
C LEU A 9 12.83 -58.64 6.24
N ALA A 10 13.37 -58.24 5.10
CA ALA A 10 13.60 -56.84 4.79
C ALA A 10 12.24 -56.15 4.62
N PHE A 11 11.74 -55.54 5.69
CA PHE A 11 10.71 -54.52 5.58
C PHE A 11 11.33 -53.32 4.88
N ALA A 12 11.07 -53.19 3.58
CA ALA A 12 11.29 -51.95 2.86
C ALA A 12 10.36 -50.89 3.48
N PHE A 13 10.88 -50.09 4.40
CA PHE A 13 10.25 -48.83 4.78
C PHE A 13 10.28 -47.94 3.54
N VAL A 14 9.17 -47.92 2.79
CA VAL A 14 8.90 -46.83 1.86
C VAL A 14 8.67 -45.61 2.76
N ALA A 15 9.74 -44.83 2.96
CA ALA A 15 9.60 -43.49 3.50
C ALA A 15 8.77 -42.71 2.49
N PHE A 16 7.47 -42.59 2.74
CA PHE A 16 6.65 -41.56 2.12
C PHE A 16 7.22 -40.23 2.61
N SER A 17 8.16 -39.66 1.85
CA SER A 17 8.44 -38.24 1.92
C SER A 17 7.17 -37.54 1.49
N THR A 18 6.32 -37.20 2.45
CA THR A 18 5.27 -36.21 2.20
C THR A 18 5.98 -34.99 1.65
N PRO A 19 5.65 -34.52 0.43
CA PRO A 19 6.17 -33.25 -0.01
C PRO A 19 5.68 -32.22 1.00
N THR A 20 6.59 -31.72 1.84
CA THR A 20 6.37 -30.48 2.55
C THR A 20 6.21 -29.43 1.48
N ALA A 21 4.96 -29.18 1.09
CA ALA A 21 4.59 -27.97 0.39
C ALA A 21 5.14 -26.83 1.26
N SER A 22 6.18 -26.16 0.76
CA SER A 22 6.65 -24.91 1.33
C SER A 22 5.44 -23.99 1.34
N ALA A 23 4.89 -23.72 2.53
CA ALA A 23 3.87 -22.69 2.68
C ALA A 23 4.49 -21.39 2.17
N GLY A 24 4.07 -20.95 0.99
CA GLY A 24 4.47 -19.66 0.44
C GLY A 24 4.17 -18.58 1.48
N LYS A 25 5.06 -17.58 1.59
CA LYS A 25 4.79 -16.39 2.39
C LYS A 25 3.44 -15.84 1.97
N ALA A 26 2.45 -15.89 2.87
CA ALA A 26 1.17 -15.25 2.65
C ALA A 26 1.43 -13.73 2.58
N THR A 27 1.47 -13.20 1.38
CA THR A 27 1.39 -11.76 1.14
C THR A 27 -0.10 -11.41 1.12
N VAL A 28 -0.43 -10.22 1.62
CA VAL A 28 -1.80 -9.68 1.62
C VAL A 28 -2.44 -9.78 0.23
N HIS A 29 -1.60 -9.63 -0.79
CA HIS A 29 -1.97 -9.59 -2.18
C HIS A 29 -1.91 -10.93 -2.91
N GLY A 30 -1.85 -12.07 -2.20
CA GLY A 30 -1.83 -13.46 -2.73
C GLY A 30 -1.64 -13.56 -4.25
N ASP A 31 -0.40 -13.83 -4.67
CA ASP A 31 0.11 -13.85 -6.07
C ASP A 31 0.42 -12.51 -6.78
N LEU A 32 -0.10 -11.34 -6.38
CA LEU A 32 0.15 -10.10 -7.16
C LEU A 32 1.58 -9.54 -7.03
N LEU A 33 2.32 -9.89 -5.98
CA LEU A 33 3.75 -9.56 -5.88
C LEU A 33 4.63 -10.46 -6.77
N ALA A 34 4.08 -11.56 -7.31
CA ALA A 34 4.83 -12.46 -8.19
C ALA A 34 4.89 -11.94 -9.65
N SER A 35 3.95 -11.05 -10.04
CA SER A 35 3.98 -10.33 -11.31
C SER A 35 4.10 -8.83 -11.03
N SER A 36 5.32 -8.28 -11.07
CA SER A 36 5.57 -6.84 -10.88
C SER A 36 4.92 -5.92 -11.92
N LYS A 37 4.12 -6.47 -12.86
CA LYS A 37 3.47 -5.73 -13.96
C LYS A 37 1.95 -5.73 -13.94
N ASP A 38 1.29 -6.60 -13.17
CA ASP A 38 -0.16 -6.76 -13.22
C ASP A 38 -0.82 -6.37 -11.90
N TRP A 39 -0.75 -5.08 -11.56
CA TRP A 39 -1.50 -4.54 -10.43
C TRP A 39 -2.97 -4.34 -10.83
N PRO A 40 -3.95 -4.76 -10.00
CA PRO A 40 -5.35 -4.62 -10.35
C PRO A 40 -5.85 -3.21 -10.02
N SER A 41 -6.85 -2.75 -10.75
CA SER A 41 -7.68 -1.64 -10.27
C SER A 41 -8.42 -2.08 -9.01
N LEU A 42 -8.64 -1.15 -8.09
CA LEU A 42 -9.20 -1.39 -6.77
C LEU A 42 -10.50 -0.61 -6.60
N GLN A 43 -11.46 -1.22 -5.92
CA GLN A 43 -12.58 -0.51 -5.31
C GLN A 43 -12.41 -0.60 -3.80
N PHE A 44 -12.31 0.55 -3.14
CA PHE A 44 -12.33 0.67 -1.69
C PHE A 44 -13.73 1.13 -1.28
N GLN A 45 -14.45 0.27 -0.57
CA GLN A 45 -15.71 0.62 0.05
C GLN A 45 -15.44 1.03 1.50
N PHE A 46 -15.48 2.32 1.77
CA PHE A 46 -15.27 2.87 3.11
C PHE A 46 -16.54 2.80 3.94
N LYS A 47 -16.36 2.55 5.23
CA LYS A 47 -17.41 2.68 6.25
C LYS A 47 -16.87 3.44 7.44
N LEU A 48 -17.29 4.69 7.57
CA LEU A 48 -16.90 5.58 8.66
C LEU A 48 -17.81 5.36 9.87
N LYS A 49 -17.21 5.08 11.03
CA LYS A 49 -17.95 4.76 12.27
C LYS A 49 -18.33 6.00 13.08
N ARG A 50 -17.63 7.12 12.86
CA ARG A 50 -17.84 8.38 13.59
C ARG A 50 -18.62 9.37 12.76
N ASN A 51 -19.69 9.92 13.33
CA ASN A 51 -20.49 10.96 12.69
C ASN A 51 -19.68 12.19 12.28
N SER A 52 -18.62 12.53 13.02
CA SER A 52 -17.73 13.65 12.71
C SER A 52 -16.83 13.42 11.50
N MET A 53 -16.76 12.20 10.96
CA MET A 53 -15.93 11.86 9.81
C MET A 53 -16.72 11.81 8.51
N LYS A 54 -18.05 11.91 8.56
CA LYS A 54 -18.91 11.87 7.38
C LYS A 54 -18.47 12.88 6.35
N ILE A 55 -18.49 12.47 5.09
CA ILE A 55 -18.11 13.30 3.94
C ILE A 55 -19.39 13.54 3.17
N HIS A 56 -19.79 14.81 2.99
CA HIS A 56 -21.06 15.17 2.33
C HIS A 56 -22.28 14.43 2.93
N GLY A 57 -22.31 14.32 4.26
CA GLY A 57 -23.36 13.60 4.99
C GLY A 57 -23.26 12.06 4.97
N GLU A 58 -22.43 11.50 4.09
CA GLU A 58 -22.28 10.06 3.88
C GLU A 58 -21.26 9.43 4.82
N SER A 59 -21.62 8.25 5.35
CA SER A 59 -20.72 7.40 6.14
C SER A 59 -20.23 6.17 5.40
N GLU A 60 -20.85 5.83 4.27
CA GLU A 60 -20.44 4.72 3.42
C GLU A 60 -20.29 5.23 1.99
N PHE A 61 -19.14 5.00 1.37
CA PHE A 61 -18.87 5.47 0.01
C PHE A 61 -17.78 4.62 -0.65
N ASP A 62 -17.75 4.70 -1.98
CA ASP A 62 -16.76 4.00 -2.79
C ASP A 62 -15.65 4.95 -3.27
N VAL A 63 -14.43 4.42 -3.29
CA VAL A 63 -13.29 5.03 -3.97
C VAL A 63 -12.79 4.04 -5.00
N PHE A 64 -12.76 4.45 -6.26
CA PHE A 64 -12.20 3.67 -7.36
C PHE A 64 -10.78 4.11 -7.62
N ALA A 65 -9.90 3.14 -7.90
CA ALA A 65 -8.49 3.42 -8.05
C ALA A 65 -7.86 2.55 -9.15
N ASN A 66 -7.01 3.14 -9.99
CA ASN A 66 -6.20 2.45 -10.97
C ASN A 66 -4.72 2.53 -10.59
N PRO A 67 -3.96 1.44 -10.74
CA PRO A 67 -2.53 1.48 -10.51
C PRO A 67 -1.86 2.30 -11.61
N VAL A 68 -0.95 3.16 -11.20
CA VAL A 68 0.08 3.73 -12.05
C VAL A 68 1.40 3.17 -11.56
N VAL A 69 2.04 2.41 -12.43
CA VAL A 69 3.30 1.72 -12.15
C VAL A 69 4.44 2.58 -12.68
N SER A 70 5.50 2.72 -11.90
CA SER A 70 6.72 3.41 -12.31
C SER A 70 7.36 2.70 -13.51
N SER A 71 8.22 3.42 -14.24
CA SER A 71 8.90 2.88 -15.43
C SER A 71 9.79 1.69 -15.12
N ASP A 72 10.35 1.61 -13.90
CA ASP A 72 11.15 0.50 -13.41
C ASP A 72 10.31 -0.68 -12.86
N GLY A 73 8.98 -0.50 -12.71
CA GLY A 73 8.08 -1.53 -12.19
C GLY A 73 8.21 -1.80 -10.69
N VAL A 74 8.94 -0.94 -9.97
CA VAL A 74 9.23 -1.13 -8.54
C VAL A 74 8.19 -0.44 -7.66
N ASP A 75 7.70 0.72 -8.10
CA ASP A 75 6.74 1.53 -7.36
C ASP A 75 5.38 1.52 -8.05
N VAL A 76 4.34 1.44 -7.21
CA VAL A 76 2.96 1.56 -7.66
C VAL A 76 2.26 2.62 -6.84
N ARG A 77 1.78 3.64 -7.52
CA ARG A 77 0.78 4.57 -7.00
C ARG A 77 -0.59 4.20 -7.52
N TYR A 78 -1.61 4.79 -6.94
CA TYR A 78 -2.96 4.71 -7.43
C TYR A 78 -3.50 6.09 -7.70
N ASP A 79 -3.99 6.27 -8.93
CA ASP A 79 -4.90 7.35 -9.27
C ASP A 79 -6.30 6.91 -8.91
N GLY A 80 -7.13 7.82 -8.44
CA GLY A 80 -8.41 7.47 -7.85
C GLY A 80 -9.43 8.57 -7.91
N PHE A 81 -10.69 8.19 -7.71
CA PHE A 81 -11.75 9.16 -7.49
C PHE A 81 -12.80 8.66 -6.51
N ALA A 82 -13.49 9.61 -5.89
CA ALA A 82 -14.65 9.39 -5.04
C ALA A 82 -15.73 10.40 -5.43
N GLU A 83 -16.97 9.94 -5.49
CA GLU A 83 -18.12 10.73 -5.91
C GLU A 83 -19.19 10.73 -4.81
N PHE A 84 -19.80 11.88 -4.61
CA PHE A 84 -20.83 12.13 -3.61
C PHE A 84 -21.92 13.01 -4.22
N THR A 85 -23.14 12.87 -3.70
CA THR A 85 -24.25 13.77 -4.03
C THR A 85 -24.85 14.28 -2.72
N GLU A 86 -24.85 15.60 -2.53
CA GLU A 86 -25.48 16.28 -1.39
C GLU A 86 -26.46 17.33 -1.93
N ASP A 87 -27.73 17.27 -1.51
CA ASP A 87 -28.76 18.23 -1.90
C ASP A 87 -28.86 18.50 -3.44
N SER A 88 -28.69 17.45 -4.27
CA SER A 88 -28.65 17.51 -5.75
C SER A 88 -27.40 18.19 -6.34
N THR A 89 -26.42 18.51 -5.51
CA THR A 89 -25.09 18.94 -5.91
C THR A 89 -24.19 17.72 -5.98
N PHE A 90 -23.53 17.53 -7.11
CA PHE A 90 -22.53 16.49 -7.27
C PHE A 90 -21.17 17.01 -6.78
N HIS A 91 -20.45 16.17 -6.05
CA HIS A 91 -19.11 16.43 -5.55
C HIS A 91 -18.19 15.28 -5.95
N LYS A 92 -17.07 15.60 -6.60
CA LYS A 92 -16.08 14.62 -7.03
C LYS A 92 -14.70 15.02 -6.58
N TYR A 93 -14.03 14.07 -5.95
CA TYR A 93 -12.63 14.15 -5.57
C TYR A 93 -11.85 13.26 -6.51
N THR A 94 -10.79 13.78 -7.12
CA THR A 94 -9.97 13.04 -8.08
C THR A 94 -8.50 13.22 -7.76
N LEU A 95 -7.74 12.13 -7.75
CA LEU A 95 -6.29 12.10 -7.64
C LEU A 95 -5.74 11.56 -8.95
N VAL A 96 -5.04 12.39 -9.72
CA VAL A 96 -4.42 12.01 -10.99
C VAL A 96 -3.02 12.60 -11.05
N ASP A 97 -2.04 11.77 -11.40
CA ASP A 97 -0.63 12.18 -11.48
C ASP A 97 -0.09 12.81 -10.19
N GLY A 98 -0.64 12.37 -9.06
CA GLY A 98 -0.30 12.89 -7.74
C GLY A 98 -0.89 14.25 -7.39
N VAL A 99 -1.67 14.84 -8.29
CA VAL A 99 -2.39 16.09 -8.08
C VAL A 99 -3.83 15.79 -7.67
N ALA A 100 -4.28 16.43 -6.60
CA ALA A 100 -5.63 16.29 -6.11
C ALA A 100 -6.53 17.42 -6.60
N TYR A 101 -7.73 17.05 -7.03
CA TYR A 101 -8.75 17.94 -7.55
C TYR A 101 -10.06 17.72 -6.82
N TYR A 102 -10.78 18.82 -6.63
CA TYR A 102 -12.19 18.82 -6.29
C TYR A 102 -12.98 19.44 -7.44
N SER A 103 -14.04 18.78 -7.86
CA SER A 103 -15.04 19.35 -8.75
C SER A 103 -16.44 19.24 -8.13
N SER A 104 -17.25 20.27 -8.36
CA SER A 104 -18.68 20.23 -8.02
C SER A 104 -19.53 20.87 -9.09
N GLY A 105 -20.77 20.39 -9.24
CA GLY A 105 -21.70 20.85 -10.27
C GLY A 105 -23.11 20.29 -10.09
N SER A 106 -23.98 20.56 -11.05
CA SER A 106 -25.33 20.00 -11.07
C SER A 106 -25.33 18.59 -11.67
N GLU A 107 -26.25 17.71 -11.24
CA GLU A 107 -26.34 16.33 -11.78
C GLU A 107 -26.57 16.29 -13.31
N ALA A 108 -27.13 17.35 -13.91
CA ALA A 108 -27.32 17.46 -15.36
C ALA A 108 -26.00 17.62 -16.14
N ASP A 109 -24.90 17.95 -15.45
CA ASP A 109 -23.56 18.14 -16.02
C ASP A 109 -22.68 16.88 -15.89
N GLN A 110 -23.22 15.74 -15.44
CA GLN A 110 -22.43 14.51 -15.20
C GLN A 110 -21.84 13.90 -16.49
N THR A 111 -22.42 14.16 -17.66
CA THR A 111 -22.05 13.51 -18.92
C THR A 111 -21.21 14.38 -19.85
N ASP A 112 -21.18 15.69 -19.63
CA ASP A 112 -20.40 16.62 -20.43
C ASP A 112 -19.48 17.40 -19.50
N GLN A 113 -18.20 17.50 -19.87
CA GLN A 113 -17.19 18.35 -19.25
C GLN A 113 -17.55 19.85 -19.51
N THR A 114 -18.76 20.26 -19.12
CA THR A 114 -19.34 21.58 -19.35
C THR A 114 -18.90 22.57 -18.27
N PRO A 115 -18.82 23.87 -18.61
CA PRO A 115 -18.10 24.89 -17.84
C PRO A 115 -18.81 25.35 -16.56
N SER A 116 -19.93 24.71 -16.18
CA SER A 116 -20.70 25.09 -14.99
C SER A 116 -20.21 24.41 -13.71
N SER A 117 -19.22 23.51 -13.80
CA SER A 117 -18.60 22.87 -12.65
C SER A 117 -17.46 23.73 -12.10
N THR A 118 -17.46 23.98 -10.79
CA THR A 118 -16.32 24.60 -10.11
C THR A 118 -15.25 23.55 -9.91
N VAL A 119 -14.04 23.79 -10.42
CA VAL A 119 -12.89 22.90 -10.27
C VAL A 119 -11.77 23.65 -9.55
N GLN A 120 -11.19 23.02 -8.53
CA GLN A 120 -10.05 23.55 -7.79
C GLN A 120 -9.05 22.44 -7.44
N CYS A 121 -7.78 22.81 -7.32
CA CYS A 121 -6.76 21.93 -6.75
C CYS A 121 -7.01 21.79 -5.23
N LEU A 122 -6.64 20.66 -4.67
CA LEU A 122 -6.68 20.42 -3.23
C LEU A 122 -5.26 20.36 -2.67
N GLU A 123 -5.10 20.85 -1.44
CA GLU A 123 -3.83 20.80 -0.73
C GLU A 123 -3.58 19.42 -0.10
N ALA A 124 -2.32 19.14 0.23
CA ALA A 124 -1.93 17.92 0.92
C ALA A 124 -2.69 17.76 2.25
N GLY A 125 -3.15 16.55 2.53
CA GLY A 125 -3.97 16.24 3.70
C GLY A 125 -5.46 16.58 3.57
N SER A 126 -5.90 17.19 2.45
CA SER A 126 -7.32 17.43 2.16
C SER A 126 -8.08 16.17 1.70
N LEU A 127 -7.35 15.14 1.26
CA LEU A 127 -7.90 13.85 0.85
C LEU A 127 -7.52 12.75 1.84
N PRO A 128 -8.39 11.75 2.04
CA PRO A 128 -7.98 10.50 2.65
C PRO A 128 -6.75 9.94 1.92
N PRO A 129 -5.73 9.45 2.63
CA PRO A 129 -4.45 9.13 2.03
C PRO A 129 -4.50 7.75 1.34
N LEU A 130 -5.10 7.70 0.15
CA LEU A 130 -5.27 6.48 -0.66
C LEU A 130 -3.96 5.70 -0.83
N ASN A 131 -2.87 6.40 -1.18
CA ASN A 131 -1.57 5.80 -1.39
C ASN A 131 -0.88 5.34 -0.08
N ASP A 132 -1.25 5.92 1.08
CA ASP A 132 -0.79 5.40 2.38
C ASP A 132 -1.47 4.08 2.72
N ILE A 133 -2.75 3.93 2.38
CA ILE A 133 -3.47 2.66 2.57
C ILE A 133 -2.82 1.59 1.70
N VAL A 134 -2.54 1.88 0.43
CA VAL A 134 -1.85 0.93 -0.47
C VAL A 134 -0.47 0.57 0.06
N SER A 135 0.29 1.55 0.53
CA SER A 135 1.60 1.31 1.16
C SER A 135 1.49 0.44 2.41
N ALA A 136 0.48 0.68 3.26
CA ALA A 136 0.22 -0.10 4.47
C ALA A 136 -0.18 -1.55 4.17
N LEU A 137 -0.85 -1.82 3.04
CA LEU A 137 -1.12 -3.18 2.57
C LEU A 137 0.19 -3.92 2.21
N ASN A 138 1.15 -3.22 1.60
CA ASN A 138 2.45 -3.78 1.22
C ASN A 138 3.36 -4.05 2.43
N ASP A 139 3.29 -3.22 3.47
CA ASP A 139 4.08 -3.37 4.70
C ASP A 139 3.36 -4.16 5.81
N ALA A 140 2.23 -4.80 5.48
CA ALA A 140 1.45 -5.58 6.41
C ALA A 140 2.25 -6.69 7.11
N THR A 141 2.01 -6.84 8.42
CA THR A 141 2.70 -7.83 9.26
C THR A 141 1.75 -8.89 9.77
N VAL A 142 2.15 -10.16 9.77
CA VAL A 142 1.29 -11.26 10.26
C VAL A 142 0.95 -11.05 11.73
N ALA A 143 -0.33 -11.26 12.09
CA ALA A 143 -0.81 -11.15 13.46
C ALA A 143 -1.66 -12.37 13.86
N SER A 144 -1.48 -12.86 15.09
CA SER A 144 -2.25 -14.00 15.63
C SER A 144 -3.63 -13.57 16.13
N ASN A 145 -3.75 -12.35 16.62
CA ASN A 145 -4.99 -11.68 16.98
C ASN A 145 -4.81 -10.17 16.80
N VAL A 146 -5.90 -9.46 16.51
CA VAL A 146 -5.94 -8.00 16.58
C VAL A 146 -7.23 -7.66 17.33
N SER A 147 -7.09 -6.98 18.46
CA SER A 147 -8.20 -6.46 19.24
C SER A 147 -8.52 -5.06 18.78
N THR A 148 -9.75 -4.82 18.35
CA THR A 148 -10.32 -3.50 18.14
C THR A 148 -11.27 -3.18 19.32
N PRO A 149 -11.68 -1.91 19.52
CA PRO A 149 -12.69 -1.57 20.53
C PRO A 149 -14.00 -2.35 20.37
N ASP A 150 -14.32 -2.76 19.13
CA ASP A 150 -15.52 -3.54 18.78
C ASP A 150 -15.37 -5.05 19.00
N GLY A 151 -14.18 -5.52 19.40
CA GLY A 151 -13.91 -6.92 19.73
C GLY A 151 -12.67 -7.51 19.06
N VAL A 152 -12.55 -8.84 19.10
CA VAL A 152 -11.44 -9.55 18.46
C VAL A 152 -11.82 -9.84 17.00
N ILE A 153 -11.07 -9.27 16.06
CA ILE A 153 -11.25 -9.55 14.63
C ILE A 153 -10.70 -10.95 14.34
N LYS A 154 -11.55 -11.82 13.79
CA LYS A 154 -11.18 -13.18 13.39
C LYS A 154 -11.22 -13.30 11.86
N CYS A 155 -10.06 -13.43 11.24
CA CYS A 155 -9.95 -13.82 9.84
C CYS A 155 -9.83 -15.34 9.71
N SER A 156 -9.90 -15.86 8.49
CA SER A 156 -9.47 -17.23 8.20
C SER A 156 -8.03 -17.46 8.68
N PRO A 157 -7.68 -18.67 9.16
CA PRO A 157 -6.34 -18.96 9.66
C PRO A 157 -5.25 -18.58 8.65
N GLY A 158 -4.23 -17.84 9.09
CA GLY A 158 -3.12 -17.39 8.24
C GLY A 158 -3.37 -16.10 7.44
N ASN A 159 -4.58 -15.55 7.48
CA ASN A 159 -4.95 -14.37 6.68
C ASN A 159 -5.14 -13.08 7.50
N LEU A 160 -4.75 -13.10 8.77
CA LEU A 160 -4.82 -11.93 9.65
C LEU A 160 -3.48 -11.19 9.68
N PHE A 161 -3.55 -9.89 9.40
CA PHE A 161 -2.40 -8.99 9.41
C PHE A 161 -2.70 -7.74 10.22
N LYS A 162 -1.63 -7.11 10.72
CA LYS A 162 -1.65 -5.77 11.30
C LYS A 162 -1.07 -4.78 10.28
N ILE A 163 -1.80 -3.69 10.06
CA ILE A 163 -1.37 -2.56 9.22
C ILE A 163 -1.53 -1.24 9.97
N SER A 164 -0.85 -0.20 9.52
CA SER A 164 -0.92 1.14 10.11
C SER A 164 -0.88 2.21 9.03
N PHE A 165 -1.77 3.19 9.13
CA PHE A 165 -1.82 4.38 8.26
C PHE A 165 -2.57 5.50 8.98
N GLY A 166 -2.29 6.77 8.65
CA GLY A 166 -2.95 7.93 9.27
C GLY A 166 -2.85 7.97 10.80
N GLY A 167 -1.77 7.45 11.38
CA GLY A 167 -1.57 7.34 12.84
C GLY A 167 -2.39 6.24 13.53
N GLY A 168 -3.26 5.52 12.79
CA GLY A 168 -4.08 4.43 13.30
C GLY A 168 -3.43 3.05 13.13
N THR A 169 -3.91 2.08 13.90
CA THR A 169 -3.58 0.65 13.73
C THR A 169 -4.84 -0.13 13.41
N TYR A 170 -4.76 -0.99 12.39
CA TYR A 170 -5.91 -1.70 11.85
C TYR A 170 -5.63 -3.21 11.73
N ALA A 171 -6.70 -3.98 11.80
CA ALA A 171 -6.69 -5.40 11.44
C ALA A 171 -7.00 -5.56 9.96
N LEU A 172 -6.25 -6.39 9.26
CA LEU A 172 -6.46 -6.68 7.85
C LEU A 172 -6.73 -8.18 7.68
N CYS A 173 -7.86 -8.52 7.06
CA CYS A 173 -8.21 -9.87 6.64
C CYS A 173 -8.02 -10.00 5.13
N ALA A 174 -6.98 -10.72 4.70
CA ALA A 174 -6.76 -11.04 3.28
C ALA A 174 -7.73 -12.15 2.81
N SER A 175 -8.25 -12.01 1.59
CA SER A 175 -9.17 -12.98 0.96
C SER A 175 -8.66 -13.49 -0.39
N GLY A 176 -7.34 -13.45 -0.60
CA GLY A 176 -6.71 -13.85 -1.86
C GLY A 176 -7.17 -12.98 -3.02
N SER A 177 -7.57 -13.61 -4.13
CA SER A 177 -8.03 -12.90 -5.34
C SER A 177 -9.36 -12.15 -5.17
N SER A 178 -10.08 -12.36 -4.06
CA SER A 178 -11.33 -11.64 -3.77
C SER A 178 -11.10 -10.26 -3.11
N GLY A 179 -9.84 -9.93 -2.78
CA GLY A 179 -9.47 -8.67 -2.15
C GLY A 179 -9.18 -8.81 -0.65
N ALA A 180 -9.49 -7.78 0.13
CA ALA A 180 -9.19 -7.74 1.56
C ALA A 180 -10.18 -6.86 2.35
N ASN A 181 -10.24 -7.03 3.67
CA ASN A 181 -11.03 -6.17 4.55
C ASN A 181 -10.15 -5.59 5.65
N ILE A 182 -10.22 -4.28 5.84
CA ILE A 182 -9.56 -3.52 6.89
C ILE A 182 -10.59 -3.20 7.96
N TYR A 183 -10.25 -3.41 9.23
CA TYR A 183 -11.09 -3.13 10.38
C TYR A 183 -10.35 -2.24 11.37
N GLY A 184 -11.00 -1.16 11.79
CA GLY A 184 -10.44 -0.16 12.71
C GLY A 184 -11.47 0.33 13.72
N SER A 185 -11.02 1.17 14.66
CA SER A 185 -11.89 1.86 15.61
C SER A 185 -12.77 2.91 14.92
N ASP A 186 -12.18 3.66 13.99
CA ASP A 186 -12.81 4.84 13.39
C ASP A 186 -13.44 4.55 12.03
N LEU A 187 -12.96 3.53 11.32
CA LEU A 187 -13.43 3.13 10.01
C LEU A 187 -13.17 1.66 9.72
N ASP A 188 -13.95 1.09 8.80
CA ASP A 188 -13.68 -0.17 8.12
C ASP A 188 -13.54 0.11 6.61
N VAL A 189 -12.79 -0.74 5.90
CA VAL A 189 -12.64 -0.65 4.43
C VAL A 189 -12.72 -2.04 3.81
N ALA A 190 -13.64 -2.25 2.87
CA ALA A 190 -13.63 -3.44 2.03
C ALA A 190 -12.94 -3.14 0.70
N ILE A 191 -11.92 -3.91 0.37
CA ILE A 191 -11.11 -3.74 -0.84
C ILE A 191 -11.47 -4.87 -1.79
N LYS A 192 -11.94 -4.51 -2.99
CA LYS A 192 -12.18 -5.45 -4.09
C LYS A 192 -11.18 -5.22 -5.21
N TYR A 193 -10.71 -6.32 -5.79
CA TYR A 193 -9.88 -6.29 -7.00
C TYR A 193 -10.79 -6.31 -8.21
N LEU A 194 -10.64 -5.32 -9.10
CA LEU A 194 -11.45 -5.16 -10.29
C LEU A 194 -10.79 -5.84 -11.49
N ASN A 195 -11.60 -6.50 -12.31
CA ASN A 195 -11.12 -7.18 -13.52
C ASN A 195 -10.81 -6.22 -14.68
N ARG A 196 -11.23 -4.95 -14.58
CA ARG A 196 -11.05 -3.92 -15.61
C ARG A 196 -10.71 -2.61 -14.94
N SER A 197 -9.91 -1.80 -15.62
CA SER A 197 -9.67 -0.42 -15.21
C SER A 197 -10.94 0.42 -15.32
N VAL A 198 -11.04 1.40 -14.43
CA VAL A 198 -12.09 2.42 -14.46
C VAL A 198 -11.53 3.65 -15.20
N GLU A 199 -12.37 4.46 -15.82
CA GLU A 199 -11.90 5.71 -16.42
C GLU A 199 -11.62 6.74 -15.33
N ILE A 200 -10.36 7.19 -15.23
CA ILE A 200 -9.92 8.19 -14.25
C ILE A 200 -9.07 9.21 -15.00
N SER A 201 -9.52 10.47 -15.01
CA SER A 201 -8.86 11.56 -15.72
C SER A 201 -8.96 12.85 -14.93
N ALA A 202 -7.92 13.68 -14.98
CA ALA A 202 -7.94 15.00 -14.37
C ALA A 202 -9.10 15.84 -14.96
N PRO A 203 -9.80 16.63 -14.14
CA PRO A 203 -10.84 17.51 -14.65
C PRO A 203 -10.26 18.58 -15.58
N LYS A 204 -11.10 19.07 -16.49
CA LYS A 204 -10.72 20.16 -17.39
C LYS A 204 -10.61 21.46 -16.60
N MET A 205 -9.45 22.10 -16.67
CA MET A 205 -9.16 23.37 -16.00
C MET A 205 -8.50 24.33 -17.00
N ASP A 206 -8.57 25.62 -16.70
CA ASP A 206 -7.72 26.61 -17.36
C ASP A 206 -6.24 26.27 -17.14
N ALA A 207 -5.39 26.56 -18.14
CA ALA A 207 -3.99 26.18 -18.10
C ALA A 207 -3.21 26.89 -16.98
N ASP A 208 -3.54 28.15 -16.71
CA ASP A 208 -2.87 28.94 -15.67
C ASP A 208 -3.27 28.40 -14.29
N ALA A 209 -4.57 28.17 -14.06
CA ALA A 209 -5.08 27.57 -12.82
C ALA A 209 -4.54 26.15 -12.58
N LYS A 210 -4.37 25.35 -13.64
CA LYS A 210 -3.78 24.01 -13.54
C LYS A 210 -2.29 24.06 -13.16
N SER A 211 -1.58 25.09 -13.59
CA SER A 211 -0.14 25.24 -13.29
C SER A 211 0.14 25.57 -11.81
N GLU A 212 -0.86 26.06 -11.08
CA GLU A 212 -0.78 26.32 -9.64
C GLU A 212 -1.06 25.07 -8.79
N CYS A 213 -1.53 23.96 -9.38
CA CYS A 213 -1.81 22.76 -8.63
C CYS A 213 -0.51 22.09 -8.14
N GLU A 214 -0.46 21.80 -6.84
CA GLU A 214 0.65 21.08 -6.23
C GLU A 214 0.44 19.56 -6.26
N ILE A 215 1.57 18.86 -6.22
CA ILE A 215 1.62 17.42 -5.98
C ILE A 215 1.37 17.17 -4.49
N VAL A 216 0.40 16.32 -4.17
CA VAL A 216 -0.03 16.04 -2.78
C VAL A 216 0.28 14.62 -2.31
N VAL A 217 0.88 13.80 -3.16
CA VAL A 217 1.40 12.47 -2.80
C VAL A 217 2.89 12.57 -2.49
N ASN A 218 3.42 11.60 -1.75
CA ASN A 218 4.84 11.57 -1.40
C ASN A 218 5.70 11.76 -2.66
N GLY A 219 6.43 12.89 -2.70
CA GLY A 219 7.07 13.42 -3.91
C GLY A 219 8.15 12.51 -4.49
N GLY A 220 8.53 11.46 -3.77
CA GLY A 220 9.54 10.54 -4.26
C GLY A 220 9.17 9.77 -5.53
N TYR A 221 7.88 9.71 -5.85
CA TYR A 221 7.37 9.08 -7.05
C TYR A 221 7.45 9.97 -8.30
N LEU A 222 7.51 11.30 -8.12
CA LEU A 222 7.33 12.29 -9.20
C LEU A 222 8.62 13.01 -9.57
N ILE A 223 9.69 12.74 -8.83
CA ILE A 223 11.03 13.19 -9.15
C ILE A 223 11.60 12.20 -10.18
N PRO A 224 11.89 12.63 -11.42
CA PRO A 224 12.57 11.77 -12.37
C PRO A 224 13.96 11.41 -11.85
N HIS A 225 14.24 10.11 -11.74
CA HIS A 225 15.54 9.59 -11.34
C HIS A 225 16.30 9.06 -12.55
N ASN A 226 17.60 9.22 -12.54
CA ASN A 226 18.54 8.66 -13.51
C ASN A 226 18.89 7.20 -13.19
N SER A 227 18.55 6.72 -11.99
CA SER A 227 18.85 5.37 -11.51
C SER A 227 17.66 4.80 -10.70
N PRO A 228 17.42 3.47 -10.80
CA PRO A 228 16.42 2.78 -9.97
C PRO A 228 16.85 2.63 -8.51
N GLU A 229 18.11 2.91 -8.19
CA GLU A 229 18.62 2.96 -6.81
C GLU A 229 18.37 4.34 -6.22
N ASN A 230 17.17 4.57 -5.71
CA ASN A 230 16.77 5.80 -5.02
C ASN A 230 15.80 5.48 -3.87
N ASP A 231 15.64 6.41 -2.93
CA ASP A 231 14.66 6.30 -1.84
C ASP A 231 13.34 7.03 -2.17
N GLY A 232 13.11 7.31 -3.44
CA GLY A 232 12.06 8.19 -3.92
C GLY A 232 12.53 9.64 -4.04
N MET A 233 13.26 10.22 -3.08
CA MET A 233 13.65 11.64 -3.20
C MET A 233 15.10 11.83 -3.62
N VAL A 234 15.98 10.94 -3.17
CA VAL A 234 17.43 11.04 -3.34
C VAL A 234 17.98 9.75 -3.94
N GLU A 235 18.73 9.88 -5.02
CA GLU A 235 19.47 8.76 -5.64
C GLU A 235 20.59 8.26 -4.72
N PHE A 236 20.84 6.95 -4.73
CA PHE A 236 21.84 6.31 -3.88
C PHE A 236 23.24 6.90 -4.10
N GLN A 237 23.61 7.21 -5.35
CA GLN A 237 24.89 7.86 -5.64
C GLN A 237 25.03 9.24 -4.99
N SER A 238 23.93 10.01 -4.96
CA SER A 238 23.89 11.32 -4.30
C SER A 238 24.01 11.15 -2.77
N CYS A 239 23.24 10.22 -2.20
CA CYS A 239 23.28 9.90 -0.78
C CYS A 239 24.67 9.40 -0.32
N ALA A 240 25.36 8.64 -1.17
CA ALA A 240 26.67 8.08 -0.84
C ALA A 240 27.76 9.14 -0.62
N GLY A 241 27.55 10.39 -1.05
CA GLY A 241 28.44 11.51 -0.73
C GLY A 241 29.89 11.30 -1.18
N GLY A 242 30.11 10.53 -2.27
CA GLY A 242 31.43 10.20 -2.79
C GLY A 242 32.08 8.95 -2.17
N ILE A 243 31.42 8.25 -1.24
CA ILE A 243 31.87 6.95 -0.73
C ILE A 243 31.59 5.88 -1.81
N PRO A 244 32.55 5.00 -2.14
CA PRO A 244 32.31 3.93 -3.09
C PRO A 244 31.12 3.05 -2.68
N MET A 245 30.17 2.82 -3.59
CA MET A 245 28.94 2.07 -3.28
C MET A 245 29.23 0.64 -2.79
N THR A 246 30.39 0.07 -3.17
CA THR A 246 30.89 -1.23 -2.68
C THR A 246 31.16 -1.29 -1.19
N ASN A 247 31.30 -0.13 -0.53
CA ASN A 247 31.56 -0.05 0.90
C ASN A 247 30.28 -0.14 1.73
N PHE A 248 29.12 0.00 1.08
CA PHE A 248 27.85 -0.09 1.75
C PHE A 248 27.38 -1.55 1.87
N GLY A 249 26.81 -1.88 3.02
CA GLY A 249 26.23 -3.20 3.30
C GLY A 249 24.77 -3.10 3.72
N SER A 250 24.02 -4.17 3.48
CA SER A 250 22.56 -4.24 3.76
C SER A 250 22.22 -4.69 5.18
N ASN A 251 23.19 -4.70 6.10
CA ASN A 251 22.98 -5.02 7.50
C ASN A 251 23.12 -3.75 8.35
N TYR A 252 22.21 -3.53 9.28
CA TYR A 252 22.23 -2.39 10.22
C TYR A 252 23.51 -2.32 11.10
N ARG A 253 24.37 -3.35 11.07
CA ARG A 253 25.69 -3.34 11.71
C ARG A 253 26.81 -2.82 10.82
N ASN A 254 26.56 -2.61 9.52
CA ASN A 254 27.54 -2.01 8.62
C ASN A 254 27.66 -0.51 8.93
N GLN A 255 28.89 0.01 8.98
CA GLN A 255 29.13 1.44 9.16
C GLN A 255 28.43 2.26 8.07
N PHE A 256 28.56 1.83 6.81
CA PHE A 256 27.83 2.36 5.67
C PHE A 256 26.65 1.43 5.39
N TYR A 257 25.49 1.76 5.93
CA TYR A 257 24.30 0.92 5.87
C TYR A 257 23.39 1.36 4.72
N VAL A 258 23.17 0.48 3.75
CA VAL A 258 22.15 0.66 2.73
C VAL A 258 20.84 0.06 3.23
N THR A 259 19.89 0.95 3.41
CA THR A 259 18.54 0.64 3.84
C THR A 259 17.61 0.64 2.63
N HIS A 260 16.54 -0.16 2.64
CA HIS A 260 15.50 -0.10 1.60
C HIS A 260 14.28 0.66 2.13
N LEU A 261 14.54 1.81 2.73
CA LEU A 261 13.50 2.73 3.19
C LEU A 261 13.24 3.73 2.07
N ASN A 262 12.00 4.17 1.96
CA ASN A 262 11.72 5.40 1.22
C ASN A 262 12.26 6.60 2.03
N HIS A 263 12.31 7.77 1.39
CA HIS A 263 12.88 8.98 1.98
C HIS A 263 12.18 9.39 3.27
N ALA A 264 10.85 9.24 3.34
CA ALA A 264 10.07 9.59 4.52
C ALA A 264 10.40 8.68 5.72
N ASP A 265 10.62 7.39 5.49
CA ASP A 265 10.99 6.43 6.53
C ASP A 265 12.41 6.64 7.07
N THR A 266 13.25 7.43 6.40
CA THR A 266 14.58 7.82 6.92
C THR A 266 14.51 8.76 8.13
N THR A 267 13.34 9.34 8.41
CA THR A 267 13.10 10.19 9.58
C THR A 267 13.06 9.44 10.92
N PHE A 268 13.15 8.10 10.88
CA PHE A 268 13.01 7.20 12.04
C PHE A 268 11.62 7.19 12.70
N TYR A 269 10.63 7.90 12.16
CA TYR A 269 9.30 8.04 12.75
C TYR A 269 8.62 6.69 13.04
N ASN A 270 8.75 5.74 12.10
CA ASN A 270 8.13 4.41 12.17
C ASN A 270 8.98 3.35 12.89
N GLY A 271 10.21 3.69 13.32
CA GLY A 271 11.11 2.77 14.00
C GLY A 271 11.66 1.63 13.13
N ASP A 272 12.14 0.57 13.78
CA ASP A 272 12.74 -0.60 13.11
C ASP A 272 11.69 -1.60 12.61
N ALA A 273 11.85 -2.07 11.38
CA ALA A 273 11.13 -3.25 10.89
C ALA A 273 11.52 -4.48 11.72
N LEU A 274 10.54 -5.32 12.09
CA LEU A 274 10.79 -6.47 12.98
C LEU A 274 11.70 -7.54 12.32
N PHE A 275 11.45 -7.90 11.06
CA PHE A 275 12.07 -9.07 10.41
C PHE A 275 13.02 -8.75 9.24
N LYS A 276 13.02 -7.51 8.73
CA LYS A 276 13.88 -7.09 7.61
C LYS A 276 15.14 -6.43 8.17
N VAL A 277 16.30 -7.05 8.00
CA VAL A 277 17.58 -6.51 8.53
C VAL A 277 18.03 -5.21 7.87
N TYR A 278 17.52 -4.95 6.67
CA TYR A 278 17.77 -3.76 5.85
C TYR A 278 16.68 -2.68 5.97
N LYS A 279 15.77 -2.81 6.95
CA LYS A 279 14.83 -1.75 7.35
C LYS A 279 14.91 -1.52 8.88
N LYS A 280 16.13 -1.38 9.42
CA LYS A 280 16.37 -1.16 10.86
C LYS A 280 17.18 0.13 11.12
N PRO A 281 16.61 1.30 10.79
CA PRO A 281 17.33 2.55 10.83
C PRO A 281 17.65 3.00 12.27
N VAL A 282 16.78 2.73 13.25
CA VAL A 282 17.02 3.08 14.67
C VAL A 282 18.17 2.26 15.22
N LYS A 283 18.19 0.94 14.98
CA LYS A 283 19.31 0.10 15.41
C LYS A 283 20.63 0.46 14.76
N TRP A 284 20.64 0.85 13.49
CA TRP A 284 21.87 1.32 12.86
C TRP A 284 22.40 2.57 13.57
N PHE A 285 21.52 3.54 13.84
CA PHE A 285 21.86 4.76 14.55
C PHE A 285 22.40 4.48 15.96
N GLU A 286 21.80 3.55 16.70
CA GLU A 286 22.22 3.15 18.06
C GLU A 286 23.51 2.29 18.11
N CYS A 287 23.84 1.57 17.04
CA CYS A 287 24.97 0.62 17.04
C CYS A 287 26.27 1.21 16.50
N VAL A 288 26.19 2.32 15.74
CA VAL A 288 27.32 2.86 14.96
C VAL A 288 27.77 4.25 15.46
N LEU A 289 26.94 4.94 16.25
CA LEU A 289 27.28 6.18 16.97
C LEU A 289 27.28 5.93 18.48
#